data_AF-A0A673L3Z5-F1
#
_entry.id   AF-A0A673L3Z5-F1
#
_cell.length_a   1.000
_cell.length_b   1.000
_cell.length_c   1.000
_cell.angle_alpha   90.00
_cell.angle_beta   90.00
_cell.angle_gamma   90.00
#
_symmetry.space_group_name_H-M   'P 1'
#
loop_
_entity.id
_entity.type
_entity.pdbx_description
1 polymer ?
#
loop_
_entity_poly.entity_id
_entity_poly.type
_entity_poly.pdbx_seq_one_letter_code
_entity_poly.pdbx_strand_id
1 'polypeptide(L)'
;RGEEEIQKELQDKLFLPELEVSFFPSAAVGEAQRSVSAAEDLQTYSEREWKGNTTKSLLIRKGYEAIASEFNLRRVRGDNYCALRATLFQVLSQSKQLPAWLHDSDISKWPKEIQSDQDSIKEWQFPFETSKSKVQHLEQCLELLKKRWQETVQCKSLEERERMCLQVFRGHDEEYELLEALKFLMLRTAIHLHSDMEKGSDVPEFCWLLFARDSSKCPKTFLTNHLRHVGFSGGLEQVEMCLLGYSLQQTMRVVRLYKCDTEEFITYYPNDHKKDWPPLCLLTEDDRHYNVLIPKKPPVAN
;
A
#
# COMPACT_ATOMS: atom_id res chain seq x y z
N ARG A 1 -15.45 -14.86 44.63
CA ARG A 1 -14.29 -14.39 43.84
C ARG A 1 -14.13 -12.94 44.19
N GLY A 2 -13.26 -12.71 45.18
CA GLY A 2 -13.26 -11.51 46.01
C GLY A 2 -12.48 -10.38 45.37
N GLU A 3 -12.77 -9.16 45.78
CA GLU A 3 -12.16 -7.92 45.30
C GLU A 3 -10.61 -7.92 45.42
N GLU A 4 -10.05 -8.77 46.27
CA GLU A 4 -8.61 -9.02 46.38
C GLU A 4 -7.99 -9.76 45.17
N GLU A 5 -8.74 -10.65 44.48
CA GLU A 5 -8.27 -11.28 43.22
C GLU A 5 -8.21 -10.26 42.08
N ILE A 6 -9.12 -9.29 42.07
CA ILE A 6 -9.22 -8.25 41.04
C ILE A 6 -8.11 -7.20 41.22
N GLN A 7 -7.78 -6.83 42.47
CA GLN A 7 -6.65 -5.93 42.75
C GLN A 7 -5.29 -6.57 42.43
N LYS A 8 -5.17 -7.90 42.62
CA LYS A 8 -3.97 -8.64 42.26
C LYS A 8 -3.77 -8.73 40.74
N GLU A 9 -4.84 -8.95 39.96
CA GLU A 9 -4.79 -8.87 38.49
C GLU A 9 -4.47 -7.46 37.96
N LEU A 10 -4.86 -6.40 38.67
CA LEU A 10 -4.52 -5.02 38.32
C LEU A 10 -3.06 -4.67 38.67
N GLN A 11 -2.51 -5.19 39.77
CA GLN A 11 -1.09 -5.02 40.10
C GLN A 11 -0.17 -5.84 39.19
N ASP A 12 -0.56 -7.07 38.81
CA ASP A 12 0.22 -7.91 37.89
C ASP A 12 0.23 -7.35 36.45
N LYS A 13 -0.78 -6.54 36.07
CA LYS A 13 -0.80 -5.80 34.80
C LYS A 13 0.05 -4.53 34.79
N LEU A 14 0.40 -3.96 35.95
CA LEU A 14 1.21 -2.74 36.06
C LEU A 14 2.73 -3.01 36.16
N PHE A 15 3.15 -4.27 36.32
CA PHE A 15 4.56 -4.67 36.46
C PHE A 15 5.05 -5.61 35.35
N LEU A 16 4.62 -5.37 34.10
CA LEU A 16 5.38 -5.88 32.96
C LEU A 16 6.55 -4.91 32.72
N PRO A 17 7.82 -5.35 32.80
CA PRO A 17 8.93 -4.58 32.26
C PRO A 17 8.64 -4.38 30.77
N GLU A 18 8.91 -3.17 30.28
CA GLU A 18 8.88 -2.80 28.86
C GLU A 18 9.35 -3.98 28.00
N LEU A 19 8.39 -4.65 27.37
CA LEU A 19 8.67 -5.72 26.42
C LEU A 19 9.42 -5.06 25.28
N GLU A 20 10.74 -5.28 25.29
CA GLU A 20 11.64 -5.03 24.18
C GLU A 20 10.91 -5.31 22.88
N VAL A 21 10.81 -4.25 22.06
CA VAL A 21 10.48 -4.33 20.65
C VAL A 21 11.29 -5.50 20.09
N SER A 22 10.60 -6.60 19.78
CA SER A 22 11.23 -7.80 19.24
C SER A 22 11.74 -7.46 17.85
N PHE A 23 12.98 -6.97 17.81
CA PHE A 23 13.82 -6.92 16.65
C PHE A 23 13.94 -8.35 16.14
N PHE A 24 13.13 -8.71 15.15
CA PHE A 24 13.46 -9.86 14.32
C PHE A 24 14.86 -9.60 13.74
N PRO A 25 15.74 -10.62 13.70
CA PRO A 25 17.14 -10.40 13.40
C PRO A 25 17.28 -9.78 12.00
N SER A 26 17.67 -8.50 11.99
CA SER A 26 18.10 -7.76 10.82
C SER A 26 19.31 -8.48 10.24
N ALA A 27 19.06 -9.31 9.22
CA ALA A 27 20.12 -9.81 8.38
C ALA A 27 20.67 -8.63 7.55
N ALA A 28 21.93 -8.29 7.84
CA ALA A 28 22.82 -7.42 7.09
C ALA A 28 22.53 -5.90 7.13
N VAL A 29 23.05 -5.25 8.17
CA VAL A 29 23.55 -3.87 8.07
C VAL A 29 24.71 -3.88 7.08
N GLY A 30 24.45 -3.58 5.81
CA GLY A 30 25.51 -3.68 4.79
C GLY A 30 25.08 -3.58 3.32
N GLU A 31 24.16 -2.67 2.98
CA GLU A 31 23.97 -2.05 1.67
C GLU A 31 23.02 -0.88 1.93
N ALA A 32 23.20 0.31 1.32
CA ALA A 32 22.25 1.40 1.49
C ALA A 32 20.85 0.90 1.08
N GLN A 33 20.02 0.56 2.07
CA GLN A 33 19.03 -0.50 1.91
C GLN A 33 17.83 0.02 1.12
N ARG A 34 17.76 -0.37 -0.15
CA ARG A 34 16.62 -0.07 -1.02
C ARG A 34 15.31 -0.47 -0.32
N SER A 35 14.29 0.36 -0.49
CA SER A 35 12.97 0.07 0.10
C SER A 35 12.23 -1.02 -0.67
N VAL A 36 12.68 -1.36 -1.88
CA VAL A 36 12.30 -2.54 -2.65
C VAL A 36 13.56 -3.29 -3.12
N SER A 37 13.64 -4.59 -2.84
CA SER A 37 14.81 -5.42 -3.14
C SER A 37 14.96 -5.73 -4.63
N ALA A 38 16.12 -6.28 -4.99
CA ALA A 38 16.27 -7.02 -6.24
C ALA A 38 15.28 -8.21 -6.29
N ALA A 39 14.98 -8.68 -7.50
CA ALA A 39 14.14 -9.86 -7.68
C ALA A 39 14.88 -11.12 -7.21
N GLU A 40 14.18 -11.98 -6.48
CA GLU A 40 14.67 -13.28 -6.02
C GLU A 40 13.66 -14.39 -6.35
N ASP A 41 14.15 -15.62 -6.45
CA ASP A 41 13.29 -16.79 -6.67
C ASP A 41 12.44 -17.07 -5.42
N LEU A 42 11.15 -17.35 -5.61
CA LEU A 42 10.19 -17.56 -4.52
C LEU A 42 10.50 -18.81 -3.69
N GLN A 43 10.94 -19.90 -4.32
CA GLN A 43 11.26 -21.14 -3.61
C GLN A 43 12.48 -20.91 -2.70
N THR A 44 13.51 -20.29 -3.26
CA THR A 44 14.73 -19.92 -2.52
C THR A 44 14.42 -18.99 -1.35
N TYR A 45 13.54 -18.00 -1.53
CA TYR A 45 13.07 -17.13 -0.46
C TYR A 45 12.34 -17.92 0.64
N SER A 46 11.35 -18.71 0.24
CA SER A 46 10.49 -19.52 1.12
C SER A 46 11.31 -20.45 2.01
N GLU A 47 12.27 -21.19 1.44
CA GLU A 47 13.14 -22.11 2.20
C GLU A 47 14.05 -21.38 3.20
N ARG A 48 14.46 -20.15 2.89
CA ARG A 48 15.31 -19.35 3.75
C ARG A 48 14.56 -18.74 4.93
N GLU A 49 13.37 -18.18 4.69
CA GLU A 49 12.60 -17.48 5.73
C GLU A 49 11.69 -18.43 6.53
N TRP A 50 11.10 -19.44 5.90
CA TRP A 50 10.07 -20.30 6.51
C TRP A 50 10.58 -21.69 6.88
N LYS A 51 11.64 -21.75 7.71
CA LYS A 51 12.31 -23.00 8.14
C LYS A 51 11.55 -23.84 9.17
N GLY A 52 10.52 -23.28 9.81
CA GLY A 52 9.79 -23.93 10.90
C GLY A 52 8.84 -25.04 10.44
N ASN A 53 8.55 -25.98 11.34
CA ASN A 53 7.55 -27.04 11.15
C ASN A 53 6.19 -26.73 11.79
N THR A 54 5.94 -25.46 12.13
CA THR A 54 4.64 -25.03 12.65
C THR A 54 3.58 -25.11 11.55
N THR A 55 2.30 -25.26 11.93
CA THR A 55 1.18 -25.22 10.97
C THR A 55 1.20 -23.96 10.11
N LYS A 56 1.52 -22.79 10.72
CA LYS A 56 1.67 -21.53 9.99
C LYS A 56 2.79 -21.62 8.95
N SER A 57 3.98 -22.09 9.34
CA SER A 57 5.12 -22.20 8.43
C SER A 57 4.86 -23.18 7.27
N LEU A 58 4.16 -24.29 7.53
CA LEU A 58 3.77 -25.25 6.49
C LEU A 58 2.76 -24.62 5.51
N LEU A 59 1.76 -23.90 6.01
CA LEU A 59 0.75 -23.23 5.19
C LEU A 59 1.36 -22.13 4.30
N ILE A 60 2.25 -21.30 4.86
CA ILE A 60 2.92 -20.25 4.09
C ILE A 60 3.82 -20.83 2.99
N ARG A 61 4.62 -21.87 3.31
CA ARG A 61 5.44 -22.58 2.30
C ARG A 61 4.60 -23.17 1.18
N LYS A 62 3.47 -23.80 1.50
CA LYS A 62 2.51 -24.31 0.50
C LYS A 62 2.02 -23.20 -0.43
N GLY A 63 1.70 -22.02 0.13
CA GLY A 63 1.30 -20.86 -0.66
C GLY A 63 2.40 -20.37 -1.60
N TYR A 64 3.65 -20.33 -1.13
CA TYR A 64 4.80 -20.00 -1.98
C TYR A 64 5.00 -21.01 -3.11
N GLU A 65 4.99 -22.30 -2.79
CA GLU A 65 5.13 -23.39 -3.76
C GLU A 65 4.06 -23.31 -4.87
N ALA A 66 2.82 -22.98 -4.50
CA ALA A 66 1.70 -22.89 -5.43
C ALA A 66 1.90 -21.83 -6.54
N ILE A 67 2.70 -20.80 -6.29
CA ILE A 67 2.94 -19.68 -7.24
C ILE A 67 4.40 -19.59 -7.72
N ALA A 68 5.30 -20.43 -7.20
CA ALA A 68 6.74 -20.35 -7.44
C ALA A 68 7.12 -20.53 -8.92
N SER A 69 6.32 -21.27 -9.69
CA SER A 69 6.57 -21.47 -11.12
C SER A 69 6.22 -20.24 -11.98
N GLU A 70 5.35 -19.35 -11.48
CA GLU A 70 4.81 -18.22 -12.22
C GLU A 70 5.52 -16.90 -11.92
N PHE A 71 6.05 -16.73 -10.70
CA PHE A 71 6.54 -15.45 -10.22
C PHE A 71 7.94 -15.51 -9.60
N ASN A 72 8.62 -14.36 -9.61
CA ASN A 72 9.71 -13.99 -8.72
C ASN A 72 9.20 -13.01 -7.67
N LEU A 73 9.92 -12.87 -6.56
CA LEU A 73 9.62 -11.97 -5.46
C LEU A 73 10.50 -10.73 -5.50
N ARG A 74 9.93 -9.57 -5.19
CA ARG A 74 10.70 -8.45 -4.63
C ARG A 74 10.17 -8.14 -3.24
N ARG A 75 11.08 -8.14 -2.27
CA ARG A 75 10.77 -7.77 -0.90
C ARG A 75 10.59 -6.28 -0.81
N VAL A 76 9.58 -5.86 -0.08
CA VAL A 76 9.28 -4.46 0.18
C VAL A 76 9.55 -4.19 1.64
N ARG A 77 10.11 -3.03 1.96
CA ARG A 77 10.31 -2.58 3.34
C ARG A 77 8.98 -2.68 4.10
N GLY A 78 8.99 -3.45 5.19
CA GLY A 78 7.84 -3.68 6.06
C GLY A 78 7.59 -2.53 7.04
N ASP A 79 7.50 -1.29 6.52
CA ASP A 79 7.06 -0.13 7.30
C ASP A 79 5.57 0.16 7.05
N ASN A 80 5.07 1.23 7.67
CA ASN A 80 3.67 1.64 7.55
C ASN A 80 3.28 2.21 6.17
N TYR A 81 4.20 2.26 5.21
CA TYR A 81 3.95 2.56 3.80
C TYR A 81 3.98 1.30 2.89
N CYS A 82 4.18 0.10 3.45
CA CYS A 82 4.46 -1.12 2.69
C CYS A 82 3.48 -1.36 1.52
N ALA A 83 2.17 -1.28 1.77
CA ALA A 83 1.15 -1.48 0.75
C ALA A 83 1.20 -0.44 -0.40
N LEU A 84 1.35 0.84 -0.04
CA LEU A 84 1.48 1.94 -1.01
C LEU A 84 2.75 1.77 -1.85
N ARG A 85 3.86 1.40 -1.21
CA ARG A 85 5.15 1.18 -1.88
C ARG A 85 5.11 0.01 -2.84
N ALA A 86 4.57 -1.12 -2.41
CA ALA A 86 4.44 -2.30 -3.25
C ALA A 86 3.58 -2.00 -4.49
N THR A 87 2.47 -1.30 -4.28
CA THR A 87 1.55 -0.89 -5.35
C THR A 87 2.21 0.08 -6.32
N LEU A 88 2.83 1.16 -5.82
CA LEU A 88 3.48 2.15 -6.67
C LEU A 88 4.66 1.56 -7.45
N PHE A 89 5.44 0.66 -6.83
CA PHE A 89 6.52 -0.03 -7.53
C PHE A 89 5.98 -0.83 -8.73
N GLN A 90 4.91 -1.60 -8.53
CA GLN A 90 4.26 -2.35 -9.62
C GLN A 90 3.72 -1.42 -10.70
N VAL A 91 3.04 -0.35 -10.29
CA VAL A 91 2.54 0.68 -11.20
C VAL A 91 3.64 1.24 -12.09
N LEU A 92 4.72 1.73 -11.51
CA LEU A 92 5.82 2.38 -12.25
C LEU A 92 6.61 1.38 -13.10
N SER A 93 6.76 0.14 -12.64
CA SER A 93 7.50 -0.89 -13.39
C SER A 93 6.68 -1.52 -14.52
N GLN A 94 5.35 -1.57 -14.43
CA GLN A 94 4.50 -2.27 -15.39
C GLN A 94 3.70 -1.38 -16.34
N SER A 95 3.45 -0.11 -15.97
CA SER A 95 2.63 0.79 -16.79
C SER A 95 3.17 0.93 -18.21
N LYS A 96 2.29 0.75 -19.19
CA LYS A 96 2.62 0.93 -20.63
C LYS A 96 2.22 2.29 -21.16
N GLN A 97 1.34 2.98 -20.45
CA GLN A 97 0.81 4.29 -20.81
C GLN A 97 0.51 5.07 -19.54
N LEU A 98 0.48 6.40 -19.67
CA LEU A 98 -0.03 7.26 -18.62
C LEU A 98 -1.55 7.10 -18.56
N PRO A 99 -2.16 6.94 -17.37
CA PRO A 99 -3.61 6.84 -17.28
C PRO A 99 -4.28 8.17 -17.66
N ALA A 100 -5.51 8.10 -18.20
CA ALA A 100 -6.27 9.24 -18.70
C ALA A 100 -6.40 10.38 -17.69
N TRP A 101 -6.65 10.05 -16.42
CA TRP A 101 -6.80 11.03 -15.33
C TRP A 101 -5.50 11.79 -15.01
N LEU A 102 -4.34 11.22 -15.33
CA LEU A 102 -3.03 11.83 -15.07
C LEU A 102 -2.57 12.70 -16.25
N HIS A 103 -3.23 12.63 -17.40
CA HIS A 103 -3.05 13.58 -18.50
C HIS A 103 -3.59 14.98 -18.17
N ASP A 104 -4.51 15.08 -17.20
CA ASP A 104 -5.05 16.36 -16.73
C ASP A 104 -3.92 17.33 -16.41
N SER A 105 -3.91 18.49 -17.08
CA SER A 105 -2.87 19.52 -16.91
C SER A 105 -2.93 20.16 -15.53
N ASP A 106 -4.06 20.02 -14.83
CA ASP A 106 -4.37 20.73 -13.59
C ASP A 106 -4.33 19.83 -12.36
N ILE A 107 -3.73 18.64 -12.45
CA ILE A 107 -3.62 17.73 -11.29
C ILE A 107 -2.94 18.40 -10.09
N SER A 108 -1.96 19.28 -10.30
CA SER A 108 -1.34 20.05 -9.22
C SER A 108 -2.29 21.02 -8.52
N LYS A 109 -3.41 21.40 -9.11
CA LYS A 109 -4.39 22.32 -8.52
C LYS A 109 -5.40 21.59 -7.63
N TRP A 110 -5.52 20.27 -7.74
CA TRP A 110 -6.48 19.48 -6.97
C TRP A 110 -6.39 19.68 -5.44
N PRO A 111 -5.20 19.86 -4.83
CA PRO A 111 -5.11 20.16 -3.40
C PRO A 111 -5.79 21.48 -3.01
N LYS A 112 -5.77 22.51 -3.88
CA LYS A 112 -6.45 23.79 -3.62
C LYS A 112 -7.97 23.65 -3.68
N GLU A 113 -8.48 22.87 -4.64
CA GLU A 113 -9.92 22.59 -4.79
C GLU A 113 -10.49 21.91 -3.53
N ILE A 114 -9.78 20.93 -2.97
CA ILE A 114 -10.26 20.22 -1.77
C ILE A 114 -10.17 21.11 -0.52
N GLN A 115 -9.19 22.03 -0.47
CA GLN A 115 -9.03 22.93 0.66
C GLN A 115 -10.23 23.86 0.81
N SER A 116 -10.74 24.43 -0.29
CA SER A 116 -11.88 25.36 -0.24
C SER A 116 -13.17 24.71 0.25
N ASP A 117 -13.32 23.40 -0.01
CA ASP A 117 -14.60 22.72 0.14
C ASP A 117 -14.72 21.94 1.45
N GLN A 118 -13.60 21.58 2.10
CA GLN A 118 -13.63 20.66 3.26
C GLN A 118 -12.58 20.91 4.36
N ASP A 119 -11.73 21.95 4.25
CA ASP A 119 -10.69 22.33 5.24
C ASP A 119 -9.78 21.18 5.74
N SER A 120 -9.82 20.02 5.07
CA SER A 120 -9.35 18.73 5.59
C SER A 120 -7.82 18.62 5.53
N ILE A 121 -7.20 19.29 4.56
CA ILE A 121 -5.74 19.28 4.36
C ILE A 121 -4.98 19.89 5.55
N LYS A 122 -5.65 20.70 6.40
CA LYS A 122 -5.04 21.24 7.62
C LYS A 122 -4.55 20.15 8.57
N GLU A 123 -5.18 18.97 8.56
CA GLU A 123 -4.81 17.83 9.41
C GLU A 123 -3.78 16.90 8.77
N TRP A 124 -3.31 17.22 7.56
CA TRP A 124 -2.34 16.39 6.85
C TRP A 124 -1.01 16.29 7.59
N GLN A 125 -0.42 15.10 7.66
CA GLN A 125 0.86 14.87 8.33
C GLN A 125 1.86 14.28 7.33
N PHE A 126 2.93 15.03 7.07
CA PHE A 126 4.05 14.57 6.23
C PHE A 126 5.10 13.85 7.08
N PRO A 127 5.80 12.84 6.51
CA PRO A 127 6.85 12.11 7.22
C PRO A 127 8.18 12.91 7.32
N PHE A 128 8.23 14.10 6.73
CA PHE A 128 9.38 14.99 6.70
C PHE A 128 8.95 16.43 7.03
N GLU A 129 9.91 17.22 7.50
CA GLU A 129 9.70 18.65 7.71
C GLU A 129 9.64 19.39 6.37
N THR A 130 8.77 20.40 6.29
CA THR A 130 8.66 21.24 5.11
C THR A 130 8.36 22.68 5.50
N SER A 131 9.04 23.62 4.84
CA SER A 131 8.77 25.05 4.98
C SER A 131 7.58 25.52 4.14
N LYS A 132 7.05 24.65 3.27
CA LYS A 132 5.92 24.95 2.39
C LYS A 132 4.61 24.70 3.13
N SER A 133 3.54 25.37 2.69
CA SER A 133 2.20 24.97 3.17
C SER A 133 1.88 23.54 2.74
N LYS A 134 1.05 22.85 3.52
CA LYS A 134 0.64 21.45 3.25
C LYS A 134 0.07 21.30 1.85
N VAL A 135 -0.75 22.27 1.43
CA VAL A 135 -1.35 22.34 0.09
C VAL A 135 -0.26 22.40 -0.97
N GLN A 136 0.64 23.39 -0.91
CA GLN A 136 1.73 23.55 -1.88
C GLN A 136 2.63 22.32 -1.97
N HIS A 137 2.86 21.62 -0.85
CA HIS A 137 3.64 20.40 -0.86
C HIS A 137 2.89 19.27 -1.57
N LEU A 138 1.59 19.10 -1.32
CA LEU A 138 0.77 18.13 -2.07
C LEU A 138 0.76 18.42 -3.57
N GLU A 139 0.71 19.69 -4.00
CA GLU A 139 0.81 20.05 -5.42
C GLU A 139 2.11 19.51 -6.03
N GLN A 140 3.22 19.61 -5.30
CA GLN A 140 4.53 19.11 -5.74
C GLN A 140 4.61 17.59 -5.75
N CYS A 141 4.01 16.92 -4.76
CA CYS A 141 3.92 15.47 -4.72
C CYS A 141 3.20 14.94 -5.97
N LEU A 142 2.11 15.59 -6.38
CA LEU A 142 1.33 15.20 -7.57
C LEU A 142 2.08 15.46 -8.88
N GLU A 143 2.77 16.59 -9.00
CA GLU A 143 3.63 16.86 -10.16
C GLU A 143 4.78 15.85 -10.26
N LEU A 144 5.38 15.50 -9.12
CA LEU A 144 6.42 14.47 -9.07
C LEU A 144 5.86 13.11 -9.51
N LEU A 145 4.68 12.71 -9.01
CA LEU A 145 4.01 11.48 -9.43
C LEU A 145 3.77 11.46 -10.94
N LYS A 146 3.18 12.52 -11.49
CA LYS A 146 2.94 12.65 -12.93
C LYS A 146 4.23 12.53 -13.73
N LYS A 147 5.27 13.26 -13.32
CA LYS A 147 6.58 13.25 -13.97
C LYS A 147 7.20 11.85 -13.96
N ARG A 148 7.29 11.19 -12.81
CA ARG A 148 7.93 9.87 -12.70
C ARG A 148 7.16 8.77 -13.44
N TRP A 149 5.84 8.82 -13.40
CA TRP A 149 5.02 7.89 -14.17
C TRP A 149 5.19 8.11 -15.68
N GLN A 150 5.25 9.37 -16.13
CA GLN A 150 5.52 9.69 -17.53
C GLN A 150 6.92 9.21 -17.98
N GLU A 151 7.95 9.46 -17.17
CA GLU A 151 9.33 9.02 -17.45
C GLU A 151 9.42 7.48 -17.59
N THR A 152 8.78 6.73 -16.69
CA THR A 152 8.80 5.26 -16.70
C THR A 152 8.08 4.66 -17.91
N VAL A 153 6.97 5.28 -18.33
CA VAL A 153 6.25 4.91 -19.55
C VAL A 153 7.10 5.17 -20.80
N GLN A 154 7.93 6.21 -20.80
CA GLN A 154 8.81 6.59 -21.91
C GLN A 154 10.12 5.80 -21.99
N CYS A 155 10.43 4.95 -21.01
CA CYS A 155 11.62 4.08 -21.06
C CYS A 155 11.62 3.19 -22.31
N LYS A 156 12.80 3.01 -22.91
CA LYS A 156 12.97 2.24 -24.15
C LYS A 156 13.03 0.73 -23.90
N SER A 157 13.29 0.32 -22.66
CA SER A 157 13.43 -1.09 -22.27
C SER A 157 12.92 -1.35 -20.86
N LEU A 158 12.60 -2.62 -20.58
CA LEU A 158 12.22 -3.07 -19.23
C LEU A 158 13.36 -2.88 -18.23
N GLU A 159 14.61 -3.10 -18.65
CA GLU A 159 15.81 -2.91 -17.80
C GLU A 159 16.00 -1.45 -17.40
N GLU A 160 15.85 -0.51 -18.36
CA GLU A 160 15.92 0.92 -18.07
C GLU A 160 14.83 1.34 -17.07
N ARG A 161 13.59 0.87 -17.30
CA ARG A 161 12.47 1.14 -16.40
C ARG A 161 12.69 0.57 -15.01
N GLU A 162 13.18 -0.66 -14.91
CA GLU A 162 13.51 -1.29 -13.63
C GLU A 162 14.58 -0.49 -12.89
N ARG A 163 15.66 -0.10 -13.58
CA ARG A 163 16.71 0.74 -13.00
C ARG A 163 16.16 2.06 -12.48
N MET A 164 15.24 2.70 -13.22
CA MET A 164 14.57 3.92 -12.76
C MET A 164 13.70 3.69 -11.52
N CYS A 165 12.91 2.62 -11.49
CA CYS A 165 12.13 2.26 -10.30
C CYS A 165 13.07 2.05 -9.10
N LEU A 166 14.13 1.25 -9.23
CA LEU A 166 15.10 1.01 -8.16
C LEU A 166 15.89 2.28 -7.75
N GLN A 167 15.90 3.33 -8.57
CA GLN A 167 16.44 4.64 -8.20
C GLN A 167 15.50 5.42 -7.30
N VAL A 168 14.20 5.37 -7.58
CA VAL A 168 13.15 6.00 -6.75
C VAL A 168 13.04 5.28 -5.40
N PHE A 169 13.00 3.94 -5.41
CA PHE A 169 12.69 3.14 -4.22
C PHE A 169 13.91 2.87 -3.33
N ARG A 170 14.47 3.94 -2.77
CA ARG A 170 15.66 3.95 -1.90
C ARG A 170 15.40 4.42 -0.46
N GLY A 171 14.17 4.76 -0.14
CA GLY A 171 13.77 5.32 1.14
C GLY A 171 14.29 6.75 1.36
N HIS A 172 14.36 7.55 0.29
CA HIS A 172 14.69 8.97 0.34
C HIS A 172 13.42 9.81 0.16
N ASP A 173 13.51 11.12 0.37
CA ASP A 173 12.37 12.05 0.35
C ASP A 173 11.48 11.88 -0.89
N GLU A 174 12.10 11.73 -2.06
CA GLU A 174 11.39 11.53 -3.32
C GLU A 174 10.39 10.37 -3.28
N GLU A 175 10.77 9.24 -2.66
CA GLU A 175 9.88 8.09 -2.51
C GLU A 175 8.68 8.45 -1.64
N TYR A 176 8.91 9.10 -0.50
CA TYR A 176 7.85 9.48 0.42
C TYR A 176 6.93 10.55 -0.17
N GLU A 177 7.46 11.51 -0.94
CA GLU A 177 6.65 12.48 -1.69
C GLU A 177 5.67 11.77 -2.65
N LEU A 178 6.14 10.73 -3.37
CA LEU A 178 5.28 9.92 -4.23
C LEU A 178 4.21 9.13 -3.44
N LEU A 179 4.56 8.61 -2.27
CA LEU A 179 3.63 7.89 -1.41
C LEU A 179 2.56 8.82 -0.81
N GLU A 180 2.93 10.06 -0.48
CA GLU A 180 2.00 11.11 -0.06
C GLU A 180 1.07 11.54 -1.21
N ALA A 181 1.56 11.58 -2.45
CA ALA A 181 0.71 11.78 -3.63
C ALA A 181 -0.38 10.71 -3.73
N LEU A 182 -0.03 9.42 -3.51
CA LEU A 182 -0.98 8.32 -3.50
C LEU A 182 -2.04 8.48 -2.39
N LYS A 183 -1.62 8.83 -1.17
CA LYS A 183 -2.56 9.13 -0.08
C LYS A 183 -3.51 10.24 -0.49
N PHE A 184 -3.03 11.30 -1.15
CA PHE A 184 -3.90 12.39 -1.57
C PHE A 184 -4.92 11.95 -2.61
N LEU A 185 -4.52 11.13 -3.59
CA LEU A 185 -5.44 10.54 -4.56
C LEU A 185 -6.51 9.68 -3.87
N MET A 186 -6.14 8.94 -2.82
CA MET A 186 -7.09 8.20 -1.98
C MET A 186 -8.09 9.13 -1.30
N LEU A 187 -7.64 10.23 -0.70
CA LEU A 187 -8.55 11.21 -0.08
C LEU A 187 -9.49 11.82 -1.11
N ARG A 188 -8.99 12.26 -2.27
CA ARG A 188 -9.81 12.84 -3.34
C ARG A 188 -10.87 11.85 -3.82
N THR A 189 -10.48 10.60 -4.03
CA THR A 189 -11.40 9.52 -4.44
C THR A 189 -12.46 9.27 -3.37
N ALA A 190 -12.07 9.23 -2.08
CA ALA A 190 -12.99 9.09 -0.97
C ALA A 190 -14.00 10.25 -0.90
N ILE A 191 -13.58 11.49 -1.17
CA ILE A 191 -14.47 12.67 -1.21
C ILE A 191 -15.51 12.52 -2.32
N HIS A 192 -15.09 12.15 -3.53
CA HIS A 192 -16.03 11.97 -4.65
C HIS A 192 -17.03 10.83 -4.37
N LEU A 193 -16.52 9.66 -3.96
CA LEU A 193 -17.37 8.51 -3.65
C LEU A 193 -18.34 8.81 -2.51
N HIS A 194 -17.92 9.52 -1.47
CA HIS A 194 -18.82 9.95 -0.40
C HIS A 194 -19.89 10.92 -0.89
N SER A 195 -19.52 11.89 -1.73
CA SER A 195 -20.47 12.85 -2.28
C SER A 195 -21.53 12.15 -3.15
N ASP A 196 -21.12 11.17 -3.95
CA ASP A 196 -22.02 10.37 -4.77
C ASP A 196 -22.91 9.49 -3.90
N MET A 197 -22.35 8.87 -2.85
CA MET A 197 -23.08 8.10 -1.85
C MET A 197 -24.17 8.94 -1.15
N GLU A 198 -23.86 10.17 -0.73
CA GLU A 198 -24.81 11.10 -0.11
C GLU A 198 -25.93 11.55 -1.05
N LYS A 199 -25.64 11.65 -2.35
CA LYS A 199 -26.64 11.96 -3.39
C LYS A 199 -27.52 10.77 -3.75
N GLY A 200 -27.23 9.58 -3.21
CA GLY A 200 -27.91 8.34 -3.57
C GLY A 200 -27.52 7.81 -4.95
N SER A 201 -26.39 8.26 -5.50
CA SER A 201 -25.80 7.70 -6.72
C SER A 201 -25.28 6.29 -6.46
N ASP A 202 -25.09 5.52 -7.53
CA ASP A 202 -24.45 4.21 -7.44
C ASP A 202 -22.96 4.36 -7.07
N VAL A 203 -22.55 3.65 -6.04
CA VAL A 203 -21.16 3.63 -5.55
C VAL A 203 -20.73 2.20 -5.25
N PRO A 204 -19.43 1.89 -5.34
CA PRO A 204 -18.93 0.54 -5.09
C PRO A 204 -19.21 0.10 -3.65
N GLU A 205 -19.42 -1.20 -3.43
CA GLU A 205 -19.76 -1.75 -2.10
C GLU A 205 -18.75 -1.33 -1.02
N PHE A 206 -17.45 -1.36 -1.34
CA PHE A 206 -16.42 -0.97 -0.37
C PHE A 206 -16.57 0.48 0.12
N CYS A 207 -17.19 1.37 -0.66
CA CYS A 207 -17.46 2.76 -0.25
C CYS A 207 -18.38 2.79 0.97
N TRP A 208 -19.47 2.01 0.94
CA TRP A 208 -20.37 1.85 2.08
C TRP A 208 -19.63 1.27 3.29
N LEU A 209 -18.80 0.25 3.08
CA LEU A 209 -18.00 -0.35 4.17
C LEU A 209 -16.99 0.63 4.75
N LEU A 210 -16.35 1.46 3.92
CA LEU A 210 -15.37 2.46 4.33
C LEU A 210 -16.01 3.48 5.28
N PHE A 211 -17.19 3.99 4.91
CA PHE A 211 -17.91 5.03 5.64
C PHE A 211 -18.89 4.52 6.70
N ALA A 212 -19.16 3.21 6.77
CA ALA A 212 -19.91 2.61 7.86
C ALA A 212 -19.09 2.49 9.16
N ARG A 213 -17.75 2.57 9.09
CA ARG A 213 -16.87 2.50 10.27
C ARG A 213 -17.08 3.73 11.16
N ASP A 214 -17.15 3.52 12.47
CA ASP A 214 -17.36 4.61 13.43
C ASP A 214 -16.27 5.68 13.38
N SER A 215 -15.04 5.28 13.08
CA SER A 215 -13.87 6.16 12.96
C SER A 215 -13.71 6.79 11.57
N SER A 216 -14.56 6.48 10.59
CA SER A 216 -14.40 6.89 9.20
C SER A 216 -15.73 7.29 8.54
N LYS A 217 -16.68 7.87 9.28
CA LYS A 217 -18.04 8.20 8.78
C LYS A 217 -18.12 9.17 7.61
N CYS A 218 -17.06 9.94 7.37
CA CYS A 218 -16.96 10.90 6.28
C CYS A 218 -15.49 11.11 5.88
N PRO A 219 -15.20 11.76 4.73
CA PRO A 219 -13.82 11.95 4.27
C PRO A 219 -12.91 12.66 5.28
N LYS A 220 -13.48 13.60 6.06
CA LYS A 220 -12.75 14.28 7.13
C LYS A 220 -12.28 13.30 8.21
N THR A 221 -13.17 12.45 8.72
CA THR A 221 -12.83 11.46 9.76
C THR A 221 -11.95 10.34 9.22
N PHE A 222 -12.16 9.93 7.96
CA PHE A 222 -11.24 9.05 7.26
C PHE A 222 -9.81 9.61 7.24
N LEU A 223 -9.65 10.89 6.87
CA LEU A 223 -8.34 11.54 6.88
C LEU A 223 -7.74 11.56 8.30
N THR A 224 -8.48 12.06 9.29
CA THR A 224 -7.93 12.32 10.62
C THR A 224 -7.63 11.06 11.41
N ASN A 225 -8.38 9.98 11.20
CA ASN A 225 -8.30 8.78 12.02
C ASN A 225 -7.61 7.61 11.32
N HIS A 226 -7.52 7.64 9.98
CA HIS A 226 -6.93 6.54 9.19
C HIS A 226 -5.80 7.04 8.29
N LEU A 227 -6.12 7.81 7.25
CA LEU A 227 -5.17 8.11 6.18
C LEU A 227 -3.94 8.88 6.66
N ARG A 228 -4.09 9.82 7.62
CA ARG A 228 -2.94 10.55 8.17
C ARG A 228 -1.97 9.66 8.94
N HIS A 229 -2.44 8.52 9.46
CA HIS A 229 -1.65 7.56 10.23
C HIS A 229 -0.89 6.57 9.35
N VAL A 230 -1.27 6.48 8.07
CA VAL A 230 -0.57 5.70 7.05
C VAL A 230 0.84 6.23 6.90
N GLY A 231 1.82 5.37 7.18
CA GLY A 231 3.24 5.71 7.21
C GLY A 231 3.83 6.03 8.59
N PHE A 232 2.99 6.15 9.63
CA PHE A 232 3.41 6.48 10.99
C PHE A 232 3.12 5.37 11.98
N SER A 233 1.83 5.13 12.24
CA SER A 233 1.36 4.20 13.28
C SER A 233 0.55 3.04 12.73
N GLY A 234 0.21 3.04 11.44
CA GLY A 234 -0.49 1.93 10.78
C GLY A 234 -0.29 1.93 9.27
N GLY A 235 -0.52 0.78 8.63
CA GLY A 235 -0.61 0.64 7.17
C GLY A 235 -2.05 0.74 6.67
N LEU A 236 -2.27 0.40 5.41
CA LEU A 236 -3.62 0.33 4.83
C LEU A 236 -4.37 -0.91 5.33
N GLU A 237 -5.63 -0.73 5.68
CA GLU A 237 -6.58 -1.83 5.88
C GLU A 237 -7.12 -2.36 4.54
N GLN A 238 -7.75 -3.55 4.54
CA GLN A 238 -8.27 -4.16 3.30
C GLN A 238 -9.28 -3.26 2.56
N VAL A 239 -10.17 -2.57 3.28
CA VAL A 239 -11.12 -1.64 2.65
C VAL A 239 -10.41 -0.44 2.02
N GLU A 240 -9.27 -0.04 2.56
CA GLU A 240 -8.42 1.04 2.03
C GLU A 240 -7.58 0.58 0.85
N MET A 241 -7.29 -0.72 0.73
CA MET A 241 -6.73 -1.32 -0.49
C MET A 241 -7.72 -1.20 -1.67
N CYS A 242 -9.02 -1.39 -1.45
CA CYS A 242 -10.04 -1.12 -2.49
C CYS A 242 -10.00 0.34 -2.93
N LEU A 243 -9.94 1.27 -1.97
CA LEU A 243 -9.84 2.70 -2.26
C LEU A 243 -8.58 3.04 -3.05
N LEU A 244 -7.43 2.45 -2.70
CA LEU A 244 -6.19 2.61 -3.45
C LEU A 244 -6.33 2.13 -4.90
N GLY A 245 -6.95 0.96 -5.12
CA GLY A 245 -7.22 0.44 -6.46
C GLY A 245 -8.08 1.39 -7.29
N TYR A 246 -9.16 1.91 -6.69
CA TYR A 246 -10.02 2.92 -7.33
C TYR A 246 -9.29 4.22 -7.65
N SER A 247 -8.44 4.67 -6.73
CA SER A 247 -7.70 5.93 -6.89
C SER A 247 -6.69 5.88 -8.04
N LEU A 248 -6.17 4.70 -8.34
CA LEU A 248 -5.17 4.49 -9.39
C LEU A 248 -5.74 3.87 -10.67
N GLN A 249 -7.03 3.47 -10.65
CA GLN A 249 -7.66 2.64 -11.69
C GLN A 249 -6.83 1.37 -11.97
N GLN A 250 -6.50 0.64 -10.90
CA GLN A 250 -5.71 -0.60 -10.94
C GLN A 250 -6.46 -1.73 -10.24
N THR A 251 -6.33 -2.94 -10.77
CA THR A 251 -6.86 -4.15 -10.13
C THR A 251 -5.72 -4.94 -9.50
N MET A 252 -5.61 -4.88 -8.18
CA MET A 252 -4.56 -5.58 -7.42
C MET A 252 -5.01 -7.01 -7.10
N ARG A 253 -4.40 -7.99 -7.76
CA ARG A 253 -4.47 -9.40 -7.40
C ARG A 253 -3.48 -9.67 -6.28
N VAL A 254 -3.98 -9.99 -5.09
CA VAL A 254 -3.16 -10.23 -3.90
C VAL A 254 -3.21 -11.70 -3.52
N VAL A 255 -2.04 -12.34 -3.49
CA VAL A 255 -1.87 -13.68 -2.97
C VAL A 255 -1.69 -13.62 -1.45
N ARG A 256 -2.68 -14.08 -0.69
CA ARG A 256 -2.71 -14.07 0.78
C ARG A 256 -2.26 -15.44 1.28
N LEU A 257 -0.96 -15.59 1.54
CA LEU A 257 -0.35 -16.91 1.79
C LEU A 257 -0.93 -17.63 3.01
N TYR A 258 -1.29 -16.88 4.06
CA TYR A 258 -1.91 -17.43 5.27
C TYR A 258 -3.37 -17.89 5.04
N LYS A 259 -3.90 -17.71 3.83
CA LYS A 259 -5.21 -18.16 3.36
C LYS A 259 -5.08 -19.21 2.24
N CYS A 260 -3.92 -19.86 2.08
CA CYS A 260 -3.65 -20.79 0.98
C CYS A 260 -4.69 -21.91 0.80
N ASP A 261 -5.33 -22.36 1.88
CA ASP A 261 -6.31 -23.44 1.85
C ASP A 261 -7.77 -22.95 1.81
N THR A 262 -7.99 -21.66 1.51
CA THR A 262 -9.32 -21.06 1.42
C THR A 262 -9.52 -20.35 0.09
N GLU A 263 -10.76 -19.98 -0.20
CA GLU A 263 -11.12 -19.17 -1.37
C GLU A 263 -10.48 -17.78 -1.33
N GLU A 264 -10.02 -17.32 -0.17
CA GLU A 264 -9.32 -16.05 0.01
C GLU A 264 -7.82 -16.12 -0.31
N PHE A 265 -7.29 -17.26 -0.76
CA PHE A 265 -5.88 -17.36 -1.17
C PHE A 265 -5.52 -16.29 -2.21
N ILE A 266 -6.46 -15.99 -3.12
CA ILE A 266 -6.37 -14.89 -4.05
C ILE A 266 -7.53 -13.95 -3.77
N THR A 267 -7.21 -12.71 -3.40
CA THR A 267 -8.19 -11.63 -3.25
C THR A 267 -7.86 -10.53 -4.24
N TYR A 268 -8.89 -9.85 -4.75
CA TYR A 268 -8.71 -8.70 -5.62
C TYR A 268 -9.15 -7.43 -4.89
N TYR A 269 -8.38 -6.37 -5.11
CA TYR A 269 -8.73 -5.03 -4.69
C TYR A 269 -8.78 -4.12 -5.92
N PRO A 270 -9.92 -3.50 -6.23
CA PRO A 270 -11.19 -3.60 -5.49
C PRO A 270 -11.90 -4.96 -5.62
N ASN A 271 -12.83 -5.23 -4.68
CA ASN A 271 -13.59 -6.49 -4.58
C ASN A 271 -14.61 -6.70 -5.72
N ASP A 272 -14.92 -5.67 -6.50
CA ASP A 272 -15.74 -5.77 -7.71
C ASP A 272 -14.93 -6.16 -8.96
N HIS A 273 -13.63 -6.47 -8.79
CA HIS A 273 -12.76 -7.10 -9.79
C HIS A 273 -12.81 -6.39 -11.15
N LYS A 274 -12.51 -5.08 -11.20
CA LYS A 274 -12.48 -4.28 -12.44
C LYS A 274 -11.58 -4.93 -13.51
N LYS A 275 -12.16 -5.71 -14.41
CA LYS A 275 -11.43 -6.54 -15.39
C LYS A 275 -10.79 -5.72 -16.50
N ASP A 276 -11.30 -4.51 -16.71
CA ASP A 276 -10.82 -3.53 -17.67
C ASP A 276 -9.63 -2.72 -17.15
N TRP A 277 -9.35 -2.77 -15.85
CA TRP A 277 -8.21 -2.06 -15.25
C TRP A 277 -6.92 -2.88 -15.33
N PRO A 278 -5.75 -2.25 -15.51
CA PRO A 278 -4.48 -2.97 -15.55
C PRO A 278 -4.26 -3.77 -14.24
N PRO A 279 -3.85 -5.04 -14.34
CA PRO A 279 -3.67 -5.88 -13.17
C PRO A 279 -2.30 -5.67 -12.52
N LEU A 280 -2.25 -5.65 -11.20
CA LEU A 280 -1.01 -5.70 -10.41
C LEU A 280 -0.99 -6.98 -9.57
N CYS A 281 0.17 -7.58 -9.36
CA CYS A 281 0.29 -8.79 -8.53
C CYS A 281 1.08 -8.50 -7.26
N LEU A 282 0.45 -8.66 -6.10
CA LEU A 282 1.08 -8.52 -4.79
C LEU A 282 0.98 -9.84 -4.02
N LEU A 283 1.76 -9.94 -2.96
CA LEU A 283 1.77 -11.07 -2.05
C LEU A 283 1.78 -10.55 -0.61
N THR A 284 1.03 -11.19 0.28
CA THR A 284 1.09 -10.89 1.71
C THR A 284 1.06 -12.15 2.55
N GLU A 285 1.81 -12.13 3.64
CA GLU A 285 1.88 -13.20 4.63
C GLU A 285 0.88 -12.98 5.79
N ASP A 286 0.36 -11.76 5.96
CA ASP A 286 -0.40 -11.36 7.15
C ASP A 286 -1.34 -10.15 6.98
N ASP A 287 -1.59 -9.70 5.74
CA ASP A 287 -2.34 -8.48 5.36
C ASP A 287 -1.73 -7.15 5.85
N ARG A 288 -0.54 -7.16 6.46
CA ARG A 288 0.18 -5.96 6.91
C ARG A 288 1.40 -5.68 6.04
N HIS A 289 2.07 -6.73 5.60
CA HIS A 289 3.28 -6.64 4.79
C HIS A 289 3.02 -7.16 3.38
N TYR A 290 3.23 -6.31 2.38
CA TYR A 290 2.99 -6.59 0.98
C TYR A 290 4.29 -6.63 0.21
N ASN A 291 4.57 -7.75 -0.45
CA ASN A 291 5.67 -7.91 -1.38
C ASN A 291 5.16 -7.85 -2.82
N VAL A 292 6.08 -7.59 -3.74
CA VAL A 292 5.78 -7.49 -5.18
C VAL A 292 6.05 -8.82 -5.86
N LEU A 293 5.09 -9.29 -6.65
CA LEU A 293 5.25 -10.44 -7.53
C LEU A 293 5.58 -9.99 -8.96
N ILE A 294 6.69 -10.49 -9.49
CA ILE A 294 7.16 -10.23 -10.85
C ILE A 294 6.94 -11.48 -11.69
N PRO A 295 6.15 -11.45 -12.77
CA PRO A 295 5.96 -12.62 -13.64
C PRO A 295 7.30 -13.13 -14.20
N LYS A 296 7.56 -14.45 -14.10
CA LYS A 296 8.75 -15.09 -14.69
C LYS A 296 8.71 -15.10 -16.22
N LYS A 297 7.51 -15.07 -16.80
CA LYS A 297 7.27 -14.95 -18.24
C LYS A 297 6.49 -13.67 -18.50
N PRO A 298 6.83 -12.89 -19.55
CA PRO A 298 5.99 -11.78 -19.94
C PRO A 298 4.58 -12.31 -20.28
N PRO A 299 3.51 -11.57 -19.95
CA PRO A 299 2.17 -11.98 -20.32
C PRO A 299 2.12 -12.17 -21.84
N VAL A 300 1.63 -13.33 -22.28
CA VAL A 300 1.38 -13.60 -23.70
C VAL A 300 0.37 -12.53 -24.16
N ALA A 301 0.78 -11.70 -25.11
CA ALA A 301 -0.12 -10.74 -25.72
C ALA A 301 -1.19 -11.52 -26.48
N ASN A 302 -2.44 -11.41 -26.05
CA ASN A 302 -3.59 -11.72 -26.90
C ASN A 302 -3.90 -10.51 -27.78
#